data_AF-A0A8C2QPX6-F1
#
_entry.id   AF-A0A8C2QPX6-F1
#
_cell.length_a   1.000
_cell.length_b   1.000
_cell.length_c   1.000
_cell.angle_alpha   90.00
_cell.angle_beta   90.00
_cell.angle_gamma   90.00
#
_symmetry.space_group_name_H-M   'P 1'
#
loop_
_entity.id
_entity.type
_entity.pdbx_description
1 polymer ?
#
loop_
_entity_poly.entity_id
_entity_poly.type
_entity_poly.pdbx_seq_one_letter_code
_entity_poly.pdbx_strand_id
1 'polypeptide(L)'
;MAGVNICIKCSMFIFNFVFWIFTPGDANLSPFIAVNILIFVGAVIMILGFLGCCGAMKENQFMMILFFIGLLMILLLQVAAGILATARKSKTEQALNKTLLMNARLLSSTNENERVFQEAFSELQEQLKCCGLVNGASDWGSNFQHYYKTCECPRESDSCIKYSGKTIYKQSCFASISHMFSKRLFIVMALAFGLAAIEVLGLIFSIVLYCQMRKK
;
A
#
# COMPACT_ATOMS: atom_id res chain seq x y z
N MET A 1 -30.32 -18.03 -17.19
CA MET A 1 -30.13 -18.54 -15.81
C MET A 1 -28.66 -18.75 -15.40
N ALA A 2 -27.67 -18.76 -16.30
CA ALA A 2 -26.25 -18.96 -15.95
C ALA A 2 -25.59 -17.78 -15.17
N GLY A 3 -25.98 -16.53 -15.42
CA GLY A 3 -25.38 -15.36 -14.77
C GLY A 3 -25.65 -15.23 -13.26
N VAL A 4 -26.77 -15.80 -12.78
CA VAL A 4 -27.14 -15.75 -11.35
C VAL A 4 -26.18 -16.62 -10.51
N ASN A 5 -25.68 -17.73 -11.06
CA ASN A 5 -24.80 -18.65 -10.34
C ASN A 5 -23.37 -18.08 -10.15
N ILE A 6 -22.93 -17.21 -11.07
CA ILE A 6 -21.64 -16.50 -10.98
C ILE A 6 -21.67 -15.37 -9.95
N CYS A 7 -22.73 -14.54 -9.93
CA CYS A 7 -22.89 -13.48 -8.92
C CYS A 7 -23.00 -14.09 -7.50
N ILE A 8 -23.71 -15.21 -7.32
CA ILE A 8 -23.82 -15.87 -6.01
C ILE A 8 -22.47 -16.40 -5.54
N LYS A 9 -21.70 -17.07 -6.42
CA LYS A 9 -20.35 -17.56 -6.08
C LYS A 9 -19.37 -16.43 -5.75
N CYS A 10 -19.37 -15.33 -6.53
CA CYS A 10 -18.54 -14.16 -6.24
C CYS A 10 -18.95 -13.49 -4.91
N SER A 11 -20.25 -13.33 -4.67
CA SER A 11 -20.77 -12.79 -3.42
C SER A 11 -20.32 -13.63 -2.22
N MET A 12 -20.42 -14.96 -2.29
CA MET A 12 -19.98 -15.83 -1.20
C MET A 12 -18.47 -15.75 -0.95
N PHE A 13 -17.66 -15.58 -1.99
CA PHE A 13 -16.22 -15.37 -1.87
C PHE A 13 -15.90 -14.03 -1.19
N ILE A 14 -16.62 -12.96 -1.57
CA ILE A 14 -16.52 -11.64 -0.97
C ILE A 14 -16.89 -11.69 0.51
N PHE A 15 -18.00 -12.32 0.87
CA PHE A 15 -18.44 -12.43 2.26
C PHE A 15 -17.46 -13.25 3.11
N ASN A 16 -16.89 -14.35 2.58
CA ASN A 16 -15.86 -15.10 3.29
C ASN A 16 -14.56 -14.29 3.47
N PHE A 17 -14.15 -13.55 2.45
CA PHE A 17 -12.93 -12.74 2.50
C PHE A 17 -13.08 -11.54 3.45
N VAL A 18 -14.23 -10.85 3.42
CA VAL A 18 -14.55 -9.77 4.36
C VAL A 18 -14.65 -10.30 5.80
N PHE A 19 -15.26 -11.47 6.01
CA PHE A 19 -15.34 -12.08 7.34
C PHE A 19 -13.96 -12.50 7.87
N TRP A 20 -13.06 -12.96 6.99
CA TRP A 20 -11.66 -13.25 7.34
C TRP A 20 -10.84 -12.00 7.67
N ILE A 21 -11.13 -10.85 7.04
CA ILE A 21 -10.51 -9.55 7.37
C ILE A 21 -11.04 -8.99 8.69
N PHE A 22 -12.35 -9.15 8.96
CA PHE A 22 -13.02 -8.60 10.14
C PHE A 22 -12.96 -9.52 11.37
N THR A 23 -12.30 -10.69 11.31
CA THR A 23 -11.98 -11.41 12.54
C THR A 23 -11.13 -10.48 13.42
N PRO A 24 -11.49 -10.29 14.70
CA PRO A 24 -10.77 -9.39 15.58
C PRO A 24 -9.44 -10.04 16.00
N GLY A 25 -8.45 -10.00 15.11
CA GLY A 25 -7.05 -10.05 15.48
C GLY A 25 -6.64 -8.65 15.90
N ASP A 26 -6.43 -8.45 17.19
CA ASP A 26 -6.06 -7.20 17.86
C ASP A 26 -5.57 -6.07 16.94
N ALA A 27 -6.39 -5.01 16.83
CA ALA A 27 -6.01 -3.73 16.24
C ALA A 27 -5.02 -2.98 17.15
N ASN A 28 -3.92 -3.64 17.53
CA ASN A 28 -2.81 -3.03 18.22
C ASN A 28 -1.80 -2.53 17.17
N LEU A 29 -1.65 -1.21 17.17
CA LEU A 29 -0.86 -0.39 16.27
C LEU A 29 0.64 -0.77 16.31
N SER A 30 1.14 -1.53 15.33
CA SER A 30 2.58 -1.70 15.02
C SER A 30 2.75 -2.31 13.60
N PRO A 31 3.98 -2.40 13.04
CA PRO A 31 4.47 -1.83 11.75
C PRO A 31 3.76 -2.19 10.42
N PHE A 32 2.66 -2.94 10.43
CA PHE A 32 1.98 -3.45 9.23
C PHE A 32 0.91 -2.52 8.64
N ILE A 33 0.95 -1.22 8.96
CA ILE A 33 -0.04 -0.23 8.47
C ILE A 33 -0.18 -0.28 6.94
N ALA A 34 0.94 -0.41 6.21
CA ALA A 34 0.92 -0.50 4.76
C ALA A 34 0.18 -1.74 4.24
N VAL A 35 0.37 -2.90 4.89
CA VAL A 35 -0.29 -4.17 4.52
C VAL A 35 -1.79 -4.08 4.81
N ASN A 36 -2.16 -3.54 5.97
CA ASN A 36 -3.57 -3.37 6.33
C ASN A 36 -4.30 -2.41 5.38
N ILE A 37 -3.64 -1.32 4.95
CA ILE A 37 -4.19 -0.41 3.94
C ILE A 37 -4.35 -1.13 2.59
N LEU A 38 -3.37 -1.93 2.17
CA LEU A 38 -3.45 -2.70 0.92
C LEU A 38 -4.63 -3.68 0.92
N ILE A 39 -4.81 -4.40 2.04
CA ILE A 39 -5.93 -5.33 2.23
C ILE A 39 -7.27 -4.57 2.18
N PHE A 40 -7.37 -3.45 2.90
CA PHE A 40 -8.57 -2.62 2.91
C PHE A 40 -8.93 -2.10 1.51
N VAL A 41 -7.96 -1.56 0.78
CA VAL A 41 -8.15 -1.06 -0.59
C VAL A 41 -8.59 -2.20 -1.52
N GLY A 42 -7.97 -3.38 -1.42
CA GLY A 42 -8.35 -4.56 -2.20
C GLY A 42 -9.80 -4.99 -1.96
N ALA A 43 -10.25 -4.98 -0.71
CA ALA A 43 -11.62 -5.30 -0.35
C ALA A 43 -12.64 -4.30 -0.95
N VAL A 44 -12.33 -2.99 -0.88
CA VAL A 44 -13.18 -1.94 -1.46
C VAL A 44 -13.29 -2.10 -2.99
N ILE A 45 -12.17 -2.32 -3.68
CA ILE A 45 -12.17 -2.54 -5.14
C ILE A 45 -13.02 -3.76 -5.51
N MET A 46 -12.91 -4.85 -4.75
CA MET A 46 -13.68 -6.07 -4.98
C MET A 46 -15.19 -5.84 -4.81
N ILE A 47 -15.60 -5.12 -3.76
CA ILE A 47 -17.01 -4.77 -3.52
C ILE A 47 -17.56 -3.89 -4.64
N LEU A 48 -16.83 -2.86 -5.05
CA LEU A 48 -17.26 -1.98 -6.15
C LEU A 48 -17.33 -2.71 -7.48
N GLY A 49 -16.37 -3.59 -7.78
CA GLY A 49 -16.41 -4.44 -8.97
C GLY A 49 -17.63 -5.36 -8.98
N PHE A 50 -18.00 -5.93 -7.83
CA PHE A 50 -19.21 -6.74 -7.69
C PHE A 50 -20.49 -5.94 -7.90
N LEU A 51 -20.60 -4.76 -7.28
CA LEU A 51 -21.75 -3.87 -7.44
C LEU A 51 -21.91 -3.42 -8.88
N GLY A 52 -20.82 -3.05 -9.56
CA GLY A 52 -20.84 -2.67 -10.97
C GLY A 52 -21.26 -3.83 -11.88
N CYS A 53 -20.67 -5.01 -11.70
CA CYS A 53 -20.98 -6.19 -12.52
C CYS A 53 -22.42 -6.69 -12.30
N CYS A 54 -22.82 -6.96 -11.05
CA CYS A 54 -24.16 -7.47 -10.77
C CYS A 54 -25.24 -6.39 -10.95
N GLY A 55 -24.92 -5.11 -10.77
CA GLY A 55 -25.80 -3.99 -11.08
C GLY A 55 -26.16 -3.93 -12.57
N ALA A 56 -25.16 -4.10 -13.45
CA ALA A 56 -25.37 -4.17 -14.88
C ALA A 56 -26.13 -5.44 -15.31
N MET A 57 -25.77 -6.61 -14.77
CA MET A 57 -26.40 -7.89 -15.15
C MET A 57 -27.85 -8.02 -14.68
N LYS A 58 -28.16 -7.56 -13.46
CA LYS A 58 -29.50 -7.69 -12.88
C LYS A 58 -30.44 -6.56 -13.27
N GLU A 59 -29.97 -5.58 -14.06
CA GLU A 59 -30.67 -4.32 -14.30
C GLU A 59 -31.25 -3.75 -12.97
N ASN A 60 -30.44 -3.80 -11.88
CA ASN A 60 -30.89 -3.30 -10.57
C ASN A 60 -30.41 -1.86 -10.34
N GLN A 61 -31.36 -0.92 -10.37
CA GLN A 61 -31.11 0.52 -10.22
C GLN A 61 -30.37 0.86 -8.91
N PHE A 62 -30.73 0.22 -7.80
CA PHE A 62 -30.13 0.51 -6.51
C PHE A 62 -28.64 0.13 -6.45
N MET A 63 -28.26 -1.02 -7.04
CA MET A 63 -26.86 -1.45 -7.11
C MET A 63 -26.01 -0.53 -7.97
N MET A 64 -26.55 -0.01 -9.08
CA MET A 64 -25.85 0.95 -9.93
C MET A 64 -25.67 2.30 -9.23
N ILE A 65 -26.67 2.77 -8.46
CA ILE A 65 -26.53 3.98 -7.64
C ILE A 65 -25.42 3.80 -6.58
N LEU A 66 -25.36 2.65 -5.90
CA LEU A 66 -24.30 2.39 -4.92
C LEU A 66 -22.91 2.38 -5.56
N PHE A 67 -22.76 1.77 -6.74
CA PHE A 67 -21.52 1.81 -7.50
C PHE A 67 -21.12 3.26 -7.86
N PHE A 68 -22.07 4.06 -8.34
CA PHE A 68 -21.86 5.48 -8.66
C PHE A 68 -21.40 6.29 -7.44
N ILE A 69 -22.10 6.17 -6.30
CA ILE A 69 -21.74 6.87 -5.07
C ILE A 69 -20.36 6.43 -4.58
N GLY A 70 -20.06 5.12 -4.65
CA GLY A 70 -18.75 4.58 -4.28
C GLY A 70 -17.61 5.17 -5.10
N LEU A 71 -17.74 5.17 -6.44
CA LEU A 71 -16.75 5.80 -7.32
C LEU A 71 -16.61 7.30 -7.07
N LEU A 72 -17.72 8.01 -6.85
CA LEU A 72 -17.70 9.45 -6.60
C LEU A 72 -16.96 9.77 -5.28
N MET A 73 -17.20 8.98 -4.23
CA MET A 73 -16.51 9.14 -2.95
C MET A 73 -15.01 8.89 -3.09
N ILE A 74 -14.58 7.88 -3.86
CA ILE A 74 -13.15 7.63 -4.10
C ILE A 74 -12.52 8.79 -4.85
N LEU A 75 -13.17 9.29 -5.91
CA LEU A 75 -12.67 10.43 -6.67
C LEU A 75 -12.49 11.68 -5.78
N LEU A 76 -13.46 11.97 -4.91
CA LEU A 76 -13.37 13.08 -3.95
C LEU A 76 -12.23 12.88 -2.94
N LEU A 77 -12.06 11.65 -2.43
CA LEU A 77 -10.95 11.31 -1.54
C LEU A 77 -9.60 11.44 -2.24
N GLN A 78 -9.49 11.04 -3.51
CA GLN A 78 -8.27 11.16 -4.30
C GLN A 78 -7.89 12.63 -4.51
N VAL A 79 -8.86 13.48 -4.86
CA VAL A 79 -8.64 14.93 -5.00
C VAL A 79 -8.26 15.55 -3.66
N ALA A 80 -8.98 15.23 -2.58
CA ALA A 80 -8.68 15.73 -1.25
C ALA A 80 -7.28 15.31 -0.78
N ALA A 81 -6.88 14.05 -1.01
CA ALA A 81 -5.56 13.53 -0.71
C ALA A 81 -4.47 14.28 -1.50
N GLY A 82 -4.68 14.52 -2.80
CA GLY A 82 -3.76 15.30 -3.64
C GLY A 82 -3.57 16.74 -3.15
N ILE A 83 -4.66 17.41 -2.75
CA ILE A 83 -4.61 18.75 -2.16
C ILE A 83 -3.87 18.73 -0.82
N LEU A 84 -4.20 17.79 0.08
CA LEU A 84 -3.57 17.68 1.39
C LEU A 84 -2.07 17.35 1.29
N ALA A 85 -1.68 16.49 0.35
CA ALA A 85 -0.29 16.12 0.11
C ALA A 85 0.56 17.33 -0.28
N THR A 86 -0.01 18.27 -1.04
CA THR A 86 0.69 19.50 -1.47
C THR A 86 0.60 20.61 -0.43
N ALA A 87 -0.53 20.78 0.25
CA ALA A 87 -0.76 21.84 1.23
C ALA A 87 -0.03 21.63 2.57
N ARG A 88 0.21 20.38 2.97
CA ARG A 88 0.78 20.04 4.29
C ARG A 88 2.11 19.28 4.22
N LYS A 89 2.94 19.54 3.21
CA LYS A 89 4.23 18.85 3.00
C LYS A 89 5.07 18.77 4.28
N SER A 90 5.25 19.88 5.00
CA SER A 90 6.08 19.92 6.22
C SER A 90 5.55 19.04 7.36
N LYS A 91 4.23 18.94 7.53
CA LYS A 91 3.62 18.04 8.53
C LYS A 91 3.75 16.58 8.12
N THR A 92 3.62 16.29 6.83
CA THR A 92 3.80 14.94 6.28
C THR A 92 5.23 14.46 6.48
N GLU A 93 6.24 15.29 6.22
CA GLU A 93 7.65 14.97 6.46
C GLU A 93 7.94 14.70 7.94
N GLN A 94 7.38 15.50 8.85
CA GLN A 94 7.53 15.27 10.29
C GLN A 94 6.89 13.96 10.76
N ALA A 95 5.66 13.69 10.30
CA ALA A 95 4.97 12.44 10.62
C ALA A 95 5.75 11.24 10.06
N LEU A 96 6.22 11.34 8.82
CA LEU A 96 7.02 10.32 8.16
C LEU A 96 8.31 10.05 8.93
N ASN A 97 9.06 11.09 9.32
CA ASN A 97 10.29 10.93 10.09
C ASN A 97 10.04 10.25 11.44
N LYS A 98 8.95 10.59 12.15
CA LYS A 98 8.59 9.90 13.39
C LYS A 98 8.29 8.42 13.16
N THR A 99 7.51 8.09 12.13
CA THR A 99 7.20 6.69 11.77
C THR A 99 8.46 5.93 11.38
N LEU A 100 9.36 6.54 10.60
CA LEU A 100 10.63 5.94 10.22
C LEU A 100 11.51 5.66 11.43
N LEU A 101 11.61 6.60 12.37
CA LEU A 101 12.37 6.39 13.61
C LEU A 101 11.74 5.29 14.47
N MET A 102 10.41 5.21 14.54
CA MET A 102 9.72 4.13 15.25
C MET A 102 9.98 2.77 14.61
N ASN A 103 9.89 2.67 13.28
CA ASN A 103 10.16 1.44 12.56
C ASN A 103 11.65 1.05 12.62
N ALA A 104 12.56 2.02 12.64
CA ALA A 104 14.00 1.76 12.80
C ALA A 104 14.29 1.11 14.16
N ARG A 105 13.56 1.48 15.23
CA ARG A 105 13.71 0.85 16.55
C ARG A 105 13.35 -0.63 16.54
N LEU A 106 12.41 -1.06 15.68
CA LEU A 106 12.04 -2.47 15.54
C LEU A 106 13.20 -3.33 15.01
N LEU A 107 14.14 -2.73 14.26
CA LEU A 107 15.33 -3.42 13.78
C LEU A 107 16.30 -3.76 14.92
N SER A 108 16.39 -2.88 15.92
CA SER A 108 17.22 -3.07 17.11
C SER A 108 16.57 -3.89 18.23
N SER A 109 15.27 -4.18 18.11
CA SER A 109 14.51 -4.87 19.15
C SER A 109 14.89 -6.35 19.24
N THR A 110 14.89 -6.88 20.47
CA THR A 110 15.18 -8.28 20.75
C THR A 110 13.92 -9.12 20.94
N ASN A 111 12.73 -8.53 20.76
CA ASN A 111 11.46 -9.22 20.93
C ASN A 111 11.22 -10.22 19.78
N GLU A 112 10.75 -11.42 20.10
CA GLU A 112 10.52 -12.46 19.08
C GLU A 112 9.43 -12.09 18.07
N ASN A 113 8.41 -11.36 18.51
CA ASN A 113 7.32 -10.89 17.65
C ASN A 113 7.80 -9.95 16.52
N GLU A 114 8.97 -9.32 16.70
CA GLU A 114 9.52 -8.36 15.75
C GLU A 114 10.48 -9.02 14.73
N ARG A 115 10.83 -10.30 14.92
CA ARG A 115 11.67 -11.06 13.98
C ARG A 115 11.06 -11.14 12.58
N VAL A 116 9.75 -11.30 12.50
CA VAL A 116 9.01 -11.32 11.22
C VAL A 116 9.25 -10.03 10.43
N PHE A 117 9.24 -8.89 11.12
CA PHE A 117 9.53 -7.60 10.48
C PHE A 117 11.00 -7.50 10.07
N GLN A 118 11.93 -7.96 10.91
CA GLN A 118 13.37 -7.94 10.63
C GLN A 118 13.75 -8.82 9.42
N GLU A 119 13.14 -9.99 9.28
CA GLU A 119 13.34 -10.88 8.14
C GLU A 119 12.80 -10.26 6.85
N ALA A 120 11.55 -9.78 6.85
CA ALA A 120 10.97 -9.11 5.69
C ALA A 120 11.76 -7.85 5.30
N PHE A 121 12.27 -7.10 6.28
CA PHE A 121 13.11 -5.94 6.02
C PHE A 121 14.49 -6.33 5.48
N SER A 122 15.03 -7.46 5.89
CA SER A 122 16.30 -7.98 5.39
C SER A 122 16.22 -8.33 3.90
N GLU A 123 15.14 -8.94 3.44
CA GLU A 123 14.90 -9.15 2.00
C GLU A 123 14.84 -7.83 1.23
N LEU A 124 14.21 -6.81 1.82
CA LEU A 124 14.16 -5.48 1.22
C LEU A 124 15.56 -4.85 1.08
N GLN A 125 16.44 -5.03 2.07
CA GLN A 125 17.83 -4.55 2.00
C GLN A 125 18.60 -5.18 0.83
N GLU A 126 18.42 -6.48 0.60
CA GLU A 126 19.07 -7.19 -0.50
C GLU A 126 18.60 -6.67 -1.86
N GLN A 127 17.29 -6.45 -2.00
CA GLN A 127 16.70 -5.93 -3.23
C GLN A 127 17.12 -4.49 -3.54
N LEU A 128 17.16 -3.64 -2.51
CA LEU A 128 17.45 -2.21 -2.65
C LEU A 128 18.93 -1.85 -2.53
N LYS A 129 19.79 -2.81 -2.16
CA LYS A 129 21.23 -2.63 -1.98
C LYS A 129 21.54 -1.46 -1.04
N CYS A 130 20.93 -1.51 0.14
CA CYS A 130 21.03 -0.50 1.20
C CYS A 130 21.23 -1.19 2.55
N CYS A 131 21.67 -0.47 3.57
CA CYS A 131 21.79 -1.02 4.92
C CYS A 131 21.04 -0.16 5.94
N GLY A 132 20.20 -0.78 6.78
CA GLY A 132 19.39 -0.09 7.78
C GLY A 132 18.32 0.83 7.19
N LEU A 133 17.48 1.41 8.05
CA LEU A 133 16.31 2.18 7.59
C LEU A 133 16.63 3.67 7.43
N VAL A 134 17.11 4.33 8.48
CA VAL A 134 17.36 5.77 8.56
C VAL A 134 18.84 6.07 8.76
N ASN A 135 19.45 5.53 9.82
CA ASN A 135 20.83 5.87 10.23
C ASN A 135 21.87 4.88 9.70
N GLY A 136 21.48 3.96 8.82
CA GLY A 136 22.38 2.95 8.29
C GLY A 136 22.45 1.71 9.19
N ALA A 137 23.60 1.01 9.15
CA ALA A 137 23.81 -0.20 9.95
C ALA A 137 23.62 -0.03 11.47
N SER A 138 23.71 1.19 12.00
CA SER A 138 23.48 1.45 13.42
C SER A 138 22.03 1.18 13.85
N ASP A 139 21.06 1.23 12.92
CA ASP A 139 19.65 0.95 13.24
C ASP A 139 19.43 -0.49 13.71
N TRP A 140 20.32 -1.42 13.34
CA TRP A 140 20.26 -2.81 13.78
C TRP A 140 20.74 -3.01 15.22
N GLY A 141 21.45 -2.05 15.82
CA GLY A 141 21.95 -2.15 17.19
C GLY A 141 22.72 -3.47 17.44
N SER A 142 22.31 -4.22 18.46
CA SER A 142 22.88 -5.53 18.80
C SER A 142 22.61 -6.62 17.76
N ASN A 143 21.55 -6.48 16.96
CA ASN A 143 21.14 -7.47 15.97
C ASN A 143 21.98 -7.42 14.68
N PHE A 144 22.84 -6.40 14.52
CA PHE A 144 23.64 -6.20 13.31
C PHE A 144 24.44 -7.46 12.94
N GLN A 145 25.01 -8.16 13.92
CA GLN A 145 25.83 -9.34 13.65
C GLN A 145 25.04 -10.51 13.02
N HIS A 146 23.73 -10.56 13.24
CA HIS A 146 22.85 -11.56 12.64
C HIS A 146 22.44 -11.15 11.21
N TYR A 147 22.12 -9.88 11.00
CA TYR A 147 21.52 -9.38 9.76
C TYR A 147 22.48 -8.69 8.78
N TYR A 148 23.76 -8.47 9.11
CA TYR A 148 24.69 -7.71 8.25
C TYR A 148 24.83 -8.29 6.83
N LYS A 149 24.67 -9.60 6.65
CA LYS A 149 24.81 -10.28 5.35
C LYS A 149 23.83 -9.73 4.31
N THR A 150 22.63 -9.31 4.73
CA THR A 150 21.59 -8.82 3.82
C THR A 150 21.87 -7.41 3.30
N CYS A 151 22.83 -6.70 3.89
CA CYS A 151 23.33 -5.42 3.39
C CYS A 151 24.83 -5.45 3.03
N GLU A 152 25.40 -6.65 2.87
CA GLU A 152 26.80 -6.84 2.49
C GLU A 152 27.06 -6.29 1.09
N CYS A 153 28.14 -5.52 0.97
CA CYS A 153 28.55 -4.97 -0.31
C CYS A 153 29.69 -5.80 -0.92
N PRO A 154 29.54 -6.30 -2.17
CA PRO A 154 30.46 -7.27 -2.76
C PRO A 154 31.82 -6.68 -3.18
N ARG A 155 31.94 -5.35 -3.34
CA ARG A 155 33.20 -4.71 -3.77
C ARG A 155 33.42 -3.38 -3.05
N GLU A 156 34.66 -3.14 -2.62
CA GLU A 156 35.07 -1.81 -2.16
C GLU A 156 34.90 -0.80 -3.31
N SER A 157 33.92 0.08 -3.14
CA SER A 157 33.47 1.09 -4.09
C SER A 157 32.93 2.27 -3.29
N ASP A 158 32.75 3.44 -3.92
CA ASP A 158 32.25 4.65 -3.24
C ASP A 158 30.88 4.47 -2.58
N SER A 159 30.10 3.47 -3.02
CA SER A 159 28.81 3.10 -2.45
C SER A 159 28.91 2.28 -1.15
N CYS A 160 30.11 1.92 -0.69
CA CYS A 160 30.29 0.95 0.40
C CYS A 160 31.21 1.48 1.49
N ILE A 161 30.96 1.06 2.73
CA ILE A 161 31.70 1.47 3.92
C ILE A 161 32.02 0.26 4.79
N LYS A 162 33.07 0.38 5.61
CA LYS A 162 33.35 -0.60 6.66
C LYS A 162 32.64 -0.22 7.95
N TYR A 163 31.84 -1.13 8.50
CA TYR A 163 31.16 -0.98 9.78
C TYR A 163 31.34 -2.27 10.59
N SER A 164 31.88 -2.17 11.81
CA SER A 164 32.18 -3.32 12.68
C SER A 164 33.01 -4.42 11.99
N GLY A 165 33.98 -4.03 11.15
CA GLY A 165 34.84 -4.96 10.41
C GLY A 165 34.18 -5.64 9.20
N LYS A 166 32.97 -5.25 8.81
CA LYS A 166 32.22 -5.77 7.65
C LYS A 166 32.05 -4.69 6.57
N THR A 167 32.08 -5.06 5.30
CA THR A 167 31.86 -4.15 4.17
C THR A 167 30.38 -4.16 3.78
N ILE A 168 29.70 -3.03 3.97
CA ILE A 168 28.25 -2.90 3.78
C ILE A 168 27.92 -1.73 2.87
N TYR A 169 26.69 -1.68 2.37
CA TYR A 169 26.20 -0.52 1.62
C TYR A 169 26.13 0.73 2.51
N LYS A 170 26.63 1.85 1.98
CA LYS A 170 26.69 3.15 2.66
C LYS A 170 25.32 3.82 2.80
N GLN A 171 24.43 3.63 1.83
CA GLN A 171 23.13 4.30 1.83
C GLN A 171 22.14 3.57 2.73
N SER A 172 21.34 4.36 3.48
CA SER A 172 20.18 3.85 4.19
C SER A 172 19.05 3.54 3.21
N CYS A 173 18.19 2.59 3.57
CA CYS A 173 17.10 2.18 2.69
C CYS A 173 16.09 3.30 2.48
N PHE A 174 15.85 4.16 3.47
CA PHE A 174 15.03 5.36 3.26
C PHE A 174 15.62 6.31 2.22
N ALA A 175 16.93 6.54 2.23
CA ALA A 175 17.60 7.37 1.23
C ALA A 175 17.50 6.73 -0.18
N SER A 176 17.70 5.42 -0.28
CA SER A 176 17.58 4.70 -1.55
C SER A 176 16.14 4.74 -2.09
N ILE A 177 15.14 4.49 -1.24
CA ILE A 177 13.71 4.56 -1.59
C ILE A 177 13.32 5.98 -2.00
N SER A 178 13.70 7.00 -1.24
CA SER A 178 13.36 8.40 -1.56
C SER A 178 14.01 8.86 -2.87
N HIS A 179 15.23 8.42 -3.15
CA HIS A 179 15.90 8.69 -4.42
C HIS A 179 15.23 7.95 -5.60
N MET A 180 14.85 6.67 -5.40
CA MET A 180 14.07 5.91 -6.41
C MET A 180 12.70 6.55 -6.67
N PHE A 181 12.01 6.97 -5.61
CA PHE A 181 10.71 7.62 -5.71
C PHE A 181 10.83 8.97 -6.41
N SER A 182 11.82 9.78 -6.06
CA SER A 182 12.04 11.09 -6.69
C SER A 182 12.31 10.95 -8.20
N LYS A 183 13.07 9.92 -8.60
CA LYS A 183 13.32 9.63 -10.02
C LYS A 183 12.09 9.10 -10.75
N ARG A 184 11.21 8.38 -10.05
CA ARG A 184 10.02 7.74 -10.63
C ARG A 184 8.71 8.44 -10.28
N LEU A 185 8.77 9.66 -9.75
CA LEU A 185 7.60 10.45 -9.37
C LEU A 185 6.62 10.64 -10.54
N PHE A 186 7.16 10.77 -11.76
CA PHE A 186 6.36 10.83 -12.98
C PHE A 186 5.46 9.60 -13.16
N ILE A 187 5.95 8.39 -12.87
CA ILE A 187 5.17 7.15 -12.98
C ILE A 187 4.02 7.16 -11.97
N VAL A 188 4.27 7.60 -10.74
CA VAL A 188 3.24 7.68 -9.69
C VAL A 188 2.15 8.67 -10.07
N MET A 189 2.52 9.83 -10.61
CA MET A 189 1.57 10.82 -11.11
C MET A 189 0.76 10.28 -12.28
N ALA A 190 1.39 9.56 -13.21
CA ALA A 190 0.70 8.94 -14.34
C ALA A 190 -0.32 7.88 -13.88
N LEU A 191 0.04 7.04 -12.90
CA LEU A 191 -0.88 6.06 -12.31
C LEU A 191 -2.07 6.74 -11.62
N ALA A 192 -1.82 7.80 -10.85
CA ALA A 192 -2.88 8.54 -10.17
C ALA A 192 -3.86 9.19 -11.18
N PHE A 193 -3.33 9.82 -12.24
CA PHE A 193 -4.17 10.41 -13.28
C PHE A 193 -4.94 9.35 -14.06
N GLY A 194 -4.30 8.22 -14.39
CA GLY A 194 -4.96 7.08 -15.05
C GLY A 194 -6.10 6.51 -14.22
N LEU A 195 -5.92 6.35 -12.90
CA LEU A 195 -6.97 5.91 -11.99
C LEU A 195 -8.17 6.87 -12.01
N ALA A 196 -7.92 8.18 -11.87
CA ALA A 196 -8.97 9.19 -11.91
C ALA A 196 -9.74 9.19 -13.25
N ALA A 197 -9.05 9.00 -14.38
CA ALA A 197 -9.68 8.90 -15.69
C ALA A 197 -10.60 7.67 -15.79
N ILE A 198 -10.16 6.51 -15.29
CA ILE A 198 -10.97 5.28 -15.27
C ILE A 198 -12.21 5.46 -14.39
N GLU A 199 -12.07 6.11 -13.23
CA GLU A 199 -13.21 6.41 -12.35
C GLU A 199 -14.24 7.32 -13.01
N VAL A 200 -13.79 8.38 -13.68
CA VAL A 200 -14.68 9.29 -14.43
C VAL A 200 -15.43 8.55 -15.53
N LEU A 201 -14.77 7.66 -16.28
CA LEU A 201 -15.44 6.81 -17.27
C LEU A 201 -16.47 5.89 -16.61
N GLY A 202 -16.14 5.28 -15.46
CA GLY A 202 -17.05 4.46 -14.67
C GLY A 202 -18.29 5.23 -14.21
N LEU A 203 -18.13 6.47 -13.76
CA LEU A 203 -19.22 7.36 -13.38
C LEU A 203 -20.14 7.68 -14.56
N ILE A 204 -19.55 8.03 -15.72
CA ILE A 204 -20.30 8.31 -16.95
C ILE A 204 -21.13 7.09 -17.36
N PHE A 205 -20.50 5.91 -17.45
CA PHE A 205 -21.21 4.68 -17.83
C PHE A 205 -22.30 4.32 -16.83
N SER A 206 -22.04 4.49 -15.53
CA SER A 206 -23.03 4.22 -14.49
C SER A 206 -24.27 5.12 -14.62
N ILE A 207 -24.09 6.43 -14.88
CA ILE A 207 -25.22 7.36 -15.10
C ILE A 207 -25.97 6.98 -16.38
N VAL A 208 -25.27 6.70 -17.47
CA VAL A 208 -25.90 6.35 -18.75
C VAL A 208 -26.76 5.09 -18.60
N LEU A 209 -26.21 4.03 -18.00
CA LEU A 209 -26.93 2.78 -17.75
C LEU A 209 -28.11 2.99 -16.80
N TYR A 210 -27.93 3.76 -15.73
CA TYR A 210 -29.02 4.11 -14.81
C TYR A 210 -30.17 4.83 -15.54
N CYS A 211 -29.85 5.81 -16.38
CA CYS A 211 -30.83 6.54 -17.19
C CYS A 211 -31.56 5.63 -18.19
N GLN A 212 -30.86 4.67 -18.82
CA GLN A 212 -31.50 3.68 -19.70
C GLN A 212 -32.45 2.77 -18.92
N MET A 213 -32.05 2.28 -17.76
CA MET A 213 -32.86 1.43 -16.90
C MET A 213 -34.07 2.14 -16.28
N ARG A 214 -34.05 3.47 -16.18
CA ARG A 214 -35.21 4.26 -15.70
C ARG A 214 -36.23 4.52 -16.79
N LYS A 215 -35.82 4.48 -18.07
CA LYS A 215 -36.71 4.69 -19.23
C LYS A 215 -37.49 3.43 -19.63
N LYS A 216 -37.04 2.26 -19.18
CA LYS A 216 -37.65 0.95 -19.40
C LYS A 216 -38.68 0.68 -18.31
#